data_AF-A0A4U9CVB3-F1
#
_entry.id   AF-A0A4U9CVB3-F1
#
_cell.length_a   1.000
_cell.length_b   1.000
_cell.length_c   1.000
_cell.angle_alpha   90.00
_cell.angle_beta   90.00
_cell.angle_gamma   90.00
#
_symmetry.space_group_name_H-M   'P 1'
#
loop_
_entity.id
_entity.type
_entity.pdbx_description
1 polymer ?
#
loop_
_entity_poly.entity_id
_entity_poly.type
_entity_poly.pdbx_seq_one_letter_code
_entity_poly.pdbx_strand_id
1 'polypeptide(L)'
;MDDTYCDQTELRSDSRLGVPGLLEVVRSGNVVLANPLGSGVLEAPALLAFLAEISQCLLGEPLLIPTVKTWWCGRAEDRDFVIRNLEHLIIKPSWRSFDSKSIYGHSLDERNRMLTIEQITANPHNYVAQVYIPGSRVPVWDNQQIEYRPSIFRAFTVATRGGTASCPERYHG
;
A
#
# COMPACT_ATOMS: atom_id res chain seq x y z
N MET A 1 -0.98 13.12 4.47
CA MET A 1 0.09 14.00 3.96
C MET A 1 1.38 13.22 4.08
N ASP A 2 2.25 13.32 3.08
CA ASP A 2 3.50 12.56 3.02
C ASP A 2 4.52 13.13 4.02
N ASP A 3 5.09 12.28 4.87
CA ASP A 3 6.01 12.67 5.98
C ASP A 3 7.25 13.42 5.48
N THR A 4 7.60 13.24 4.20
CA THR A 4 8.74 13.83 3.51
C THR A 4 8.72 15.37 3.47
N TYR A 5 7.57 16.00 3.72
CA TYR A 5 7.42 17.47 3.70
C TYR A 5 7.46 18.11 5.10
N CYS A 6 7.60 17.32 6.16
CA CYS A 6 7.36 17.81 7.52
C CYS A 6 8.59 18.44 8.20
N ASP A 7 9.82 18.14 7.76
CA ASP A 7 11.02 18.62 8.43
C ASP A 7 11.98 19.34 7.47
N GLN A 8 12.03 20.67 7.59
CA GLN A 8 12.95 21.55 6.85
C GLN A 8 14.37 21.55 7.40
N THR A 9 14.62 20.93 8.55
CA THR A 9 15.91 21.05 9.25
C THR A 9 16.86 19.87 9.05
N GLU A 10 16.39 18.72 8.54
CA GLU A 10 17.28 17.56 8.26
C GLU A 10 17.26 17.03 6.81
N LEU A 11 16.30 17.38 5.94
CA LEU A 11 16.12 16.58 4.70
C LEU A 11 16.11 17.32 3.36
N ARG A 12 15.96 18.66 3.28
CA ARG A 12 16.23 19.46 2.06
C ARG A 12 15.90 20.95 2.23
N SER A 13 16.81 21.82 1.80
CA SER A 13 16.74 23.29 1.95
C SER A 13 15.76 24.01 1.01
N ASP A 14 15.00 23.28 0.19
CA ASP A 14 14.08 23.81 -0.82
C ASP A 14 12.59 23.58 -0.52
N SER A 15 12.24 22.97 0.62
CA SER A 15 10.83 22.87 1.06
C SER A 15 10.35 24.19 1.66
N ARG A 16 9.20 24.71 1.22
CA ARG A 16 8.53 25.93 1.74
C ARG A 16 7.27 25.62 2.59
N LEU A 17 7.10 24.37 3.04
CA LEU A 17 5.88 23.91 3.70
C LEU A 17 6.08 23.26 5.08
N GLY A 18 7.31 23.17 5.59
CA GLY A 18 7.60 22.64 6.93
C GLY A 18 7.57 23.75 7.99
N VAL A 19 7.00 23.47 9.17
CA VAL A 19 7.18 24.31 10.36
C VAL A 19 8.44 23.81 11.07
N PRO A 20 9.52 24.62 11.17
CA PRO A 20 10.74 24.20 11.86
C PRO A 20 10.44 23.80 13.32
N GLY A 21 11.01 22.68 13.79
CA GLY A 21 10.90 22.25 15.19
C GLY A 21 9.70 21.37 15.55
N LEU A 22 8.87 20.95 14.57
CA LEU A 22 7.71 20.09 14.84
C LEU A 22 8.10 18.73 15.44
N LEU A 23 9.25 18.17 15.03
CA LEU A 23 9.76 16.90 15.55
C LEU A 23 10.09 16.96 17.04
N GLU A 24 10.62 18.09 17.51
CA GLU A 24 11.03 18.32 18.89
C GLU A 24 9.80 18.50 19.80
N VAL A 25 8.76 19.16 19.30
CA VAL A 25 7.48 19.38 20.00
C VAL A 25 6.63 18.10 20.08
N VAL A 26 6.69 17.23 19.07
CA VAL A 26 6.06 15.90 19.11
C VAL A 26 6.78 14.97 20.10
N ARG A 27 8.12 14.98 20.13
CA ARG A 27 8.90 14.20 21.11
C ARG A 27 8.72 14.69 22.54
N SER A 28 8.46 15.98 22.73
CA SER A 28 8.16 16.56 24.05
C SER A 28 6.72 16.34 24.50
N GLY A 29 5.88 15.62 23.72
CA GLY A 29 4.50 15.27 24.08
C GLY A 29 3.51 16.43 24.06
N ASN A 30 3.89 17.58 23.49
CA ASN A 30 3.09 18.81 23.53
C ASN A 30 2.11 18.95 22.37
N VAL A 31 2.22 18.09 21.35
CA VAL A 31 1.30 18.04 20.20
C VAL A 31 1.02 16.59 19.83
N VAL A 32 -0.27 16.25 19.65
CA VAL A 32 -0.70 14.97 19.10
C VAL A 32 -0.81 15.12 17.59
N LEU A 33 0.02 14.39 16.85
CA LEU A 33 -0.06 14.34 15.40
C LEU A 33 -1.06 13.25 14.99
N ALA A 34 -2.11 13.63 14.27
CA ALA A 34 -2.98 12.66 13.62
C ALA A 34 -2.20 12.02 12.46
N ASN A 35 -1.88 10.72 12.62
CA ASN A 35 -0.90 9.93 11.85
C ASN A 35 0.56 10.33 12.14
N PRO A 36 1.19 9.76 13.19
CA PRO A 36 2.57 10.09 13.52
C PRO A 36 3.52 9.80 12.37
N LEU A 37 4.62 10.56 12.33
CA LEU A 37 5.71 10.39 11.37
C LEU A 37 6.22 8.93 11.40
N GLY A 38 6.39 8.32 10.23
CA GLY A 38 6.67 6.89 10.08
C GLY A 38 5.43 6.03 9.80
N SER A 39 4.23 6.60 9.87
CA SER A 39 3.00 5.91 9.44
C SER A 39 3.03 5.50 7.97
N GLY A 40 3.78 6.21 7.11
CA GLY A 40 3.97 5.82 5.71
C GLY A 40 4.63 4.45 5.51
N VAL A 41 5.45 3.99 6.47
CA VAL A 41 6.00 2.63 6.45
C VAL A 41 4.89 1.60 6.57
N LEU A 42 3.84 1.88 7.35
CA LEU A 42 2.69 0.99 7.54
C LEU A 42 1.85 0.82 6.27
N GLU A 43 2.00 1.73 5.29
CA GLU A 43 1.33 1.64 4.00
C GLU A 43 2.14 0.87 2.93
N ALA A 44 3.33 0.38 3.28
CA ALA A 44 4.22 -0.33 2.37
C ALA A 44 3.57 -1.66 1.91
N PRO A 45 3.42 -1.90 0.60
CA PRO A 45 2.91 -3.18 0.09
C PRO A 45 3.64 -4.41 0.61
N ALA A 46 4.95 -4.31 0.93
CA ALA A 46 5.71 -5.40 1.56
C ALA A 46 5.10 -5.89 2.88
N LEU A 47 4.52 -5.01 3.69
CA LEU A 47 3.96 -5.39 4.99
C LEU A 47 2.75 -6.32 4.86
N LEU A 48 2.04 -6.28 3.73
CA LEU A 48 0.90 -7.17 3.49
C LEU A 48 1.29 -8.64 3.46
N ALA A 49 2.55 -8.96 3.13
CA ALA A 49 3.08 -10.33 3.18
C ALA A 49 3.24 -10.86 4.62
N PHE A 50 3.25 -9.97 5.62
CA PHE A 50 3.51 -10.28 7.03
C PHE A 50 2.35 -9.92 7.95
N LEU A 51 1.25 -9.40 7.41
CA LEU A 51 0.21 -8.78 8.24
C LEU A 51 -0.49 -9.79 9.16
N ALA A 52 -0.59 -11.05 8.71
CA ALA A 52 -1.17 -12.12 9.52
C ALA A 52 -0.31 -12.41 10.75
N GLU A 53 1.00 -12.55 10.56
CA GLU A 53 1.98 -12.75 11.63
C GLU A 53 2.05 -11.55 12.56
N ILE A 54 1.99 -10.33 12.01
CA ILE A 54 1.96 -9.08 12.79
C ILE A 54 0.72 -9.03 13.68
N SER A 55 -0.47 -9.35 13.14
CA SER A 55 -1.72 -9.42 13.92
C SER A 55 -1.60 -10.40 15.09
N GLN A 56 -1.12 -11.62 14.80
CA GLN A 56 -0.95 -12.64 15.83
C GLN A 56 0.07 -12.22 16.91
N CYS A 57 1.16 -11.56 16.51
CA CYS A 57 2.21 -11.13 17.43
C CYS A 57 1.79 -9.93 18.29
N LEU A 58 1.07 -8.95 17.73
CA LEU A 58 0.71 -7.71 18.41
C LEU A 58 -0.61 -7.78 19.17
N LEU A 59 -1.61 -8.47 18.59
CA LEU A 59 -2.97 -8.52 19.12
C LEU A 59 -3.33 -9.90 19.69
N GLY A 60 -2.54 -10.93 19.41
CA GLY A 60 -2.83 -12.30 19.84
C GLY A 60 -3.97 -12.97 19.06
N GLU A 61 -4.48 -12.32 18.02
CA GLU A 61 -5.61 -12.78 17.23
C GLU A 61 -5.30 -12.81 15.72
N PRO A 62 -5.95 -13.72 14.96
CA PRO A 62 -5.83 -13.75 13.51
C PRO A 62 -6.55 -12.54 12.89
N LEU A 63 -6.16 -12.19 11.66
CA LEU A 63 -6.83 -11.14 10.89
C LEU A 63 -8.31 -11.49 10.67
N LEU A 64 -9.20 -10.65 11.18
CA LEU A 64 -10.66 -10.77 10.95
C LEU A 64 -11.03 -10.55 9.47
N ILE A 65 -10.32 -9.62 8.81
CA ILE A 65 -10.47 -9.36 7.38
C ILE A 65 -9.18 -9.83 6.70
N PRO A 66 -9.22 -10.91 5.90
CA PRO A 66 -8.03 -11.40 5.23
C PRO A 66 -7.56 -10.40 4.18
N THR A 67 -6.24 -10.27 4.05
CA THR A 67 -5.62 -9.49 2.98
C THR A 67 -5.46 -10.32 1.72
N VAL A 68 -5.23 -9.64 0.58
CA VAL A 68 -4.83 -10.32 -0.64
C VAL A 68 -3.50 -11.05 -0.41
N LYS A 69 -3.42 -12.30 -0.88
CA LYS A 69 -2.19 -13.08 -0.82
C LYS A 69 -1.06 -12.30 -1.51
N THR A 70 -0.03 -12.00 -0.74
CA THR A 70 1.10 -11.15 -1.13
C THR A 70 2.39 -11.92 -0.93
N TRP A 71 3.27 -11.88 -1.92
CA TRP A 71 4.62 -12.45 -1.88
C TRP A 71 5.63 -11.33 -1.92
N TRP A 72 6.62 -11.35 -1.03
CA TRP A 72 7.70 -10.37 -1.07
C TRP A 72 8.93 -10.98 -1.71
N CYS A 73 9.37 -10.44 -2.85
CA CYS A 73 10.47 -11.01 -3.61
C CYS A 73 11.81 -10.95 -2.86
N GLY A 74 11.90 -10.22 -1.75
CA GLY A 74 13.05 -10.29 -0.83
C GLY A 74 13.28 -11.68 -0.22
N ARG A 75 12.27 -12.54 -0.15
CA ARG A 75 12.41 -13.96 0.20
C ARG A 75 12.63 -14.78 -1.06
N ALA A 76 13.67 -15.63 -1.09
CA ALA A 76 14.02 -16.41 -2.27
C ALA A 76 12.88 -17.31 -2.76
N GLU A 77 12.19 -17.98 -1.83
CA GLU A 77 11.04 -18.85 -2.13
C GLU A 77 9.90 -18.09 -2.82
N ASP A 78 9.59 -16.90 -2.30
CA ASP A 78 8.55 -16.01 -2.83
C ASP A 78 8.94 -15.49 -4.22
N ARG A 79 10.18 -15.00 -4.37
CA ARG A 79 10.71 -14.54 -5.67
C ARG A 79 10.59 -15.63 -6.73
N ASP A 80 11.02 -16.84 -6.40
CA ASP A 80 11.03 -17.95 -7.35
C ASP A 80 9.59 -18.37 -7.71
N PHE A 81 8.66 -18.31 -6.76
CA PHE A 81 7.25 -18.48 -7.03
C PHE A 81 6.71 -17.40 -7.98
N VAL A 82 7.04 -16.13 -7.72
CA VAL A 82 6.60 -14.98 -8.52
C VAL A 82 7.09 -15.08 -9.96
N ILE A 83 8.38 -15.37 -10.17
CA ILE A 83 8.97 -15.52 -11.51
C ILE A 83 8.28 -16.64 -12.30
N ARG A 84 8.00 -17.79 -11.65
CA ARG A 84 7.33 -18.93 -12.28
C ARG A 84 5.88 -18.63 -12.64
N ASN A 85 5.17 -17.84 -11.83
CA ASN A 85 3.72 -17.62 -11.96
C ASN A 85 3.38 -16.19 -12.42
N LEU A 86 4.33 -15.49 -13.04
CA LEU A 86 4.23 -14.06 -13.32
C LEU A 86 2.90 -13.67 -13.99
N GLU A 87 2.42 -14.47 -14.95
CA GLU A 87 1.20 -14.23 -15.73
C GLU A 87 -0.08 -14.10 -14.88
N HIS A 88 -0.12 -14.70 -13.69
CA HIS A 88 -1.29 -14.68 -12.80
C HIS A 88 -1.21 -13.60 -11.72
N LEU A 89 -0.14 -12.79 -11.74
CA LEU A 89 0.20 -11.88 -10.65
C LEU A 89 0.21 -10.43 -11.10
N ILE A 90 0.02 -9.54 -10.13
CA ILE A 90 0.28 -8.11 -10.25
C ILE A 90 1.58 -7.83 -9.49
N ILE A 91 2.58 -7.29 -10.18
CA ILE A 91 3.84 -6.87 -9.56
C ILE A 91 3.74 -5.40 -9.17
N LYS A 92 4.17 -5.07 -7.95
CA LYS A 92 4.16 -3.72 -7.40
C LYS A 92 5.50 -3.44 -6.71
N PRO A 93 5.92 -2.17 -6.63
CA PRO A 93 7.02 -1.79 -5.75
C PRO A 93 6.67 -2.10 -4.29
N SER A 94 7.63 -2.58 -3.49
CA SER A 94 7.35 -2.91 -2.08
C SER A 94 7.17 -1.69 -1.18
N TRP A 95 7.57 -0.50 -1.65
CA TRP A 95 7.38 0.80 -1.01
C TRP A 95 6.59 1.69 -1.95
N ARG A 96 5.74 2.54 -1.39
CA ARG A 96 5.02 3.52 -2.19
C ARG A 96 5.97 4.62 -2.65
N SER A 97 5.85 4.99 -3.91
CA SER A 97 6.43 6.18 -4.50
C SER A 97 5.40 6.81 -5.42
N PHE A 98 5.44 8.12 -5.60
CA PHE A 98 4.47 8.87 -6.41
C PHE A 98 4.33 8.32 -7.85
N ASP A 99 5.40 7.74 -8.41
CA ASP A 99 5.43 7.16 -9.76
C ASP A 99 5.35 5.62 -9.80
N SER A 100 4.99 4.98 -8.69
CA SER A 100 4.91 3.51 -8.61
C SER A 100 3.81 2.94 -9.52
N LYS A 101 4.20 2.26 -10.61
CA LYS A 101 3.27 1.58 -11.51
C LYS A 101 3.12 0.11 -11.14
N SER A 102 1.88 -0.39 -11.18
CA SER A 102 1.60 -1.82 -11.09
C SER A 102 1.78 -2.48 -12.45
N ILE A 103 2.46 -3.62 -12.50
CA ILE A 103 2.65 -4.41 -13.72
C ILE A 103 1.71 -5.61 -13.65
N TYR A 104 0.81 -5.72 -14.62
CA TYR A 104 -0.12 -6.84 -14.72
C TYR A 104 0.54 -7.94 -15.55
N GLY A 105 0.84 -9.07 -14.92
CA GLY A 105 1.57 -10.15 -15.59
C GLY A 105 0.87 -10.69 -16.83
N HIS A 106 -0.47 -10.78 -16.79
CA HIS A 106 -1.28 -11.26 -17.92
C HIS A 106 -1.30 -10.31 -19.13
N SER A 107 -0.84 -9.06 -18.99
CA SER A 107 -0.79 -8.09 -20.08
C SER A 107 0.61 -7.91 -20.66
N LEU A 108 1.60 -8.65 -20.18
CA LEU A 108 2.97 -8.58 -20.66
C LEU A 108 3.13 -9.42 -21.93
N ASP A 109 3.80 -8.85 -22.93
CA ASP A 109 4.39 -9.64 -24.01
C ASP A 109 5.66 -10.35 -23.52
N GLU A 110 6.20 -11.25 -24.35
CA GLU A 110 7.38 -12.05 -24.00
C GLU A 110 8.61 -11.18 -23.66
N ARG A 111 8.81 -10.08 -24.40
CA ARG A 111 9.91 -9.14 -24.17
C ARG A 111 9.79 -8.47 -22.81
N ASN A 112 8.64 -7.89 -22.50
CA ASN A 112 8.43 -7.19 -21.23
C ASN A 112 8.38 -8.16 -20.05
N ARG A 113 7.95 -9.41 -20.28
CA ARG A 113 8.06 -10.49 -19.29
C ARG A 113 9.51 -10.75 -18.89
N MET A 114 10.42 -10.93 -19.86
CA MET A 114 11.84 -11.14 -19.56
C MET A 114 12.47 -9.93 -18.86
N LEU A 115 12.17 -8.72 -19.32
CA LEU A 115 12.65 -7.48 -18.67
C LEU A 115 12.17 -7.37 -17.22
N THR A 116 10.91 -7.70 -16.95
CA THR A 116 10.35 -7.70 -15.59
C THR A 116 11.06 -8.71 -14.70
N ILE A 117 11.36 -9.91 -15.21
CA ILE A 117 12.10 -10.94 -14.46
C ILE A 117 13.52 -10.48 -14.15
N GLU A 118 14.24 -9.87 -15.10
CA GLU A 118 15.56 -9.29 -14.85
C GLU A 118 15.52 -8.23 -13.76
N GLN A 119 14.55 -7.31 -13.83
CA GLN A 119 14.39 -6.25 -12.83
C GLN A 119 14.14 -6.81 -11.42
N ILE A 120 13.23 -7.77 -11.29
CA ILE A 120 12.95 -8.46 -10.02
C ILE A 120 14.19 -9.19 -9.53
N THR A 121 14.93 -9.88 -10.41
CA THR A 121 16.10 -10.65 -10.02
C THR A 121 17.26 -9.76 -9.58
N ALA A 122 17.43 -8.60 -10.22
CA ALA A 122 18.48 -7.64 -9.90
C ALA A 122 18.26 -6.96 -8.54
N ASN A 123 17.02 -6.61 -8.20
CA ASN A 123 16.68 -5.94 -6.94
C ASN A 123 15.44 -6.56 -6.29
N PRO A 124 15.51 -7.81 -5.79
CA PRO A 124 14.33 -8.57 -5.37
C PRO A 124 13.57 -7.92 -4.22
N HIS A 125 14.26 -7.27 -3.28
CA HIS A 125 13.62 -6.59 -2.17
C HIS A 125 12.65 -5.49 -2.64
N ASN A 126 12.91 -4.88 -3.82
CA ASN A 126 12.15 -3.78 -4.42
C ASN A 126 10.74 -4.15 -4.89
N TYR A 127 10.39 -5.44 -4.92
CA TYR A 127 9.15 -5.91 -5.50
C TYR A 127 8.31 -6.81 -4.56
N VAL A 128 7.00 -6.62 -4.66
CA VAL A 128 5.99 -7.56 -4.18
C VAL A 128 5.13 -8.03 -5.35
N ALA A 129 4.53 -9.21 -5.19
CA ALA A 129 3.51 -9.70 -6.09
C ALA A 129 2.22 -9.99 -5.32
N GLN A 130 1.09 -9.77 -5.98
CA GLN A 130 -0.24 -10.09 -5.45
C GLN A 130 -1.04 -10.87 -6.49
N VAL A 131 -1.97 -11.69 -6.03
CA VAL A 131 -2.93 -12.35 -6.94
C VAL A 131 -3.75 -11.27 -7.65
N TYR A 132 -3.90 -11.40 -8.98
CA TYR A 132 -4.84 -10.58 -9.70
C TYR A 132 -6.27 -11.01 -9.37
N ILE A 133 -7.00 -10.15 -8.65
CA ILE A 133 -8.42 -10.33 -8.36
C ILE A 133 -9.16 -9.24 -9.13
N PRO A 134 -9.99 -9.58 -10.13
CA PRO A 134 -10.81 -8.59 -10.81
C PRO A 134 -11.75 -7.93 -9.80
N GLY A 135 -11.75 -6.60 -9.78
CA GLY A 135 -12.58 -5.84 -8.84
C GLY A 135 -14.08 -6.08 -9.07
N SER A 136 -14.85 -6.01 -7.97
CA SER A 136 -16.32 -6.00 -8.04
C SER A 136 -16.79 -4.86 -8.95
N ARG A 137 -17.82 -5.12 -9.74
CA ARG A 137 -18.42 -4.12 -10.62
C ARG A 137 -19.79 -3.72 -10.09
N VAL A 138 -20.10 -2.44 -10.16
CA VAL A 138 -21.41 -1.88 -9.82
C VAL A 138 -22.05 -1.29 -11.08
N PRO A 139 -23.39 -1.36 -11.19
CA PRO A 139 -24.09 -0.69 -12.28
C PRO A 139 -23.98 0.83 -12.08
N VAL A 140 -23.61 1.52 -13.16
CA VAL A 140 -23.56 2.98 -13.26
C VAL A 140 -24.42 3.38 -14.44
N TRP A 141 -25.23 4.42 -14.25
CA TRP A 141 -25.98 5.03 -15.34
C TRP A 141 -25.07 5.99 -16.09
N ASP A 142 -24.75 5.67 -17.35
CA ASP A 142 -23.93 6.52 -18.22
C ASP A 142 -24.50 6.52 -19.65
N ASN A 143 -24.47 7.65 -20.35
CA ASN A 143 -24.96 7.78 -21.73
C ASN A 143 -26.33 7.12 -22.03
N GLN A 144 -27.30 7.27 -21.11
CA GLN A 144 -28.64 6.67 -21.20
C GLN A 144 -28.68 5.13 -21.21
N GLN A 145 -27.59 4.49 -20.76
CA GLN A 145 -27.47 3.04 -20.63
C GLN A 145 -26.88 2.66 -19.27
N ILE A 146 -27.10 1.40 -18.86
CA ILE A 146 -26.47 0.85 -17.65
C ILE A 146 -25.14 0.20 -18.06
N GLU A 147 -24.05 0.72 -17.51
CA GLU A 147 -22.71 0.15 -17.66
C GLU A 147 -22.20 -0.44 -16.33
N TYR A 148 -21.36 -1.47 -16.39
CA TYR A 148 -20.76 -2.07 -15.19
C TYR A 148 -19.32 -1.57 -15.02
N ARG A 149 -19.06 -0.80 -13.97
CA ARG A 149 -17.73 -0.23 -13.69
C ARG A 149 -17.11 -0.82 -12.42
N PRO A 150 -15.78 -1.03 -12.36
CA PRO A 150 -15.10 -1.45 -11.14
C PRO A 150 -15.36 -0.47 -9.99
N SER A 151 -15.62 -0.99 -8.80
CA SER A 151 -15.86 -0.21 -7.58
C SER A 151 -14.81 -0.52 -6.52
N ILE A 152 -14.41 0.50 -5.76
CA ILE A 152 -13.56 0.36 -4.58
C ILE A 152 -14.32 0.91 -3.38
N PHE A 153 -14.39 0.14 -2.30
CA PHE A 153 -14.93 0.60 -1.03
C PHE A 153 -13.77 1.04 -0.13
N ARG A 154 -13.84 2.26 0.39
CA ARG A 154 -12.88 2.79 1.36
C ARG A 154 -13.65 3.18 2.62
N ALA A 155 -13.21 2.65 3.75
CA ALA A 155 -13.72 3.02 5.06
C ALA A 155 -12.63 3.70 5.88
N PHE A 156 -13.02 4.64 6.72
CA PHE A 156 -12.12 5.35 7.62
C PHE A 156 -12.43 4.95 9.06
N THR A 157 -11.39 4.60 9.80
CA THR A 157 -11.48 4.33 11.24
C THR A 157 -10.79 5.45 12.01
N VAL A 158 -11.37 5.82 13.14
CA VAL A 158 -10.86 6.84 14.04
C VAL A 158 -10.50 6.15 15.34
N ALA A 159 -9.25 6.28 15.76
CA ALA A 159 -8.82 5.85 17.07
C ALA A 159 -9.36 6.83 18.13
N THR A 160 -10.10 6.30 19.10
CA THR A 160 -10.62 7.03 20.27
C THR A 160 -9.97 6.49 21.54
N ARG A 161 -10.11 7.21 22.66
CA ARG A 161 -9.59 6.76 23.97
C ARG A 161 -10.16 5.41 24.44
N GLY A 162 -11.27 4.93 23.87
CA GLY A 162 -11.91 3.67 24.21
C GLY A 162 -11.83 2.58 23.13
N GLY A 163 -11.04 2.77 22.06
CA GLY A 163 -10.94 1.85 20.93
C GLY A 163 -11.17 2.52 19.59
N THR A 164 -11.45 1.77 18.53
CA THR A 164 -11.65 2.28 17.17
C THR A 164 -13.13 2.43 16.81
N ALA A 165 -13.49 3.58 16.23
CA ALA A 165 -14.81 3.82 15.66
C ALA A 165 -14.73 3.92 14.13
N SER A 166 -15.62 3.24 13.40
CA SER A 166 -15.72 3.38 11.93
C SER A 166 -16.69 4.51 11.58
N CYS A 167 -16.27 5.45 10.72
CA CYS A 167 -17.19 6.44 10.15
C CYS A 167 -17.71 5.91 8.80
N PRO A 168 -19.02 5.65 8.63
CA PRO A 168 -19.55 5.28 7.34
C PRO A 168 -19.61 6.51 6.42
N GLU A 169 -18.65 6.66 5.52
CA GLU A 169 -18.79 7.62 4.42
C GLU A 169 -19.77 7.06 3.37
N ARG A 170 -20.93 7.72 3.21
CA ARG A 170 -21.72 7.63 1.99
C ARG A 170 -21.14 8.60 0.97
N TYR A 171 -20.44 8.10 -0.04
CA TYR A 171 -20.19 8.90 -1.23
C TYR A 171 -21.52 9.14 -1.97
N HIS A 172 -21.92 10.39 -2.09
CA HIS A 172 -22.91 10.86 -3.06
C HIS A 172 -22.16 11.55 -4.21
N GLY A 173 -22.35 11.06 -5.44
CA GLY A 173 -21.91 11.72 -6.68
C GLY A 173 -20.79 11.01 -7.40
#